data_AF-A0A7C3KTR9-F1
#
_entry.id   AF-A0A7C3KTR9-F1
#
_cell.length_a   1.000
_cell.length_b   1.000
_cell.length_c   1.000
_cell.angle_alpha   90.00
_cell.angle_beta   90.00
_cell.angle_gamma   90.00
#
_symmetry.space_group_name_H-M   'P 1'
#
loop_
_entity.id
_entity.type
_entity.pdbx_description
1 polymer ?
#
loop_
_entity_poly.entity_id
_entity_poly.type
_entity_poly.pdbx_seq_one_letter_code
_entity_poly.pdbx_strand_id
1 'polypeptide(L)'
;MTPAELAFLVLLQADITNFERTTEFARALEANLAKDVSDAFNAAADRKAFTARVTKNVELSAPLLEILGQIIEETLSTAGLALLWSPQGARKCKFLRVRQVGKEQRALFRVLESPVGVRYVELVLGTDGDAVRIVDIYAMNAGDLLSEQIRRTAIPPASALKVLNQLSAPTPDDFFTAHKWNEVYRFIRIQQQGDPRKVLDFFDKKPSIRKLKPAHVLRIQAAAQIDQQTHQRAVAEMLKA
;
A
#
# COMPACT_ATOMS: atom_id res chain seq x y z
N MET A 1 8.67 1.10 47.55
CA MET A 1 8.68 1.13 46.09
C MET A 1 9.98 1.74 45.64
N THR A 2 10.80 0.99 44.91
CA THR A 2 12.12 1.44 44.43
C THR A 2 11.97 2.26 43.14
N PRO A 3 12.97 3.07 42.77
CA PRO A 3 12.97 3.79 41.49
C PRO A 3 12.79 2.86 40.26
N ALA A 4 13.28 1.62 40.35
CA ALA A 4 13.12 0.61 39.28
C ALA A 4 11.67 0.10 39.18
N GLU A 5 10.99 -0.10 40.31
CA GLU A 5 9.57 -0.50 40.33
C GLU A 5 8.66 0.62 39.80
N LEU A 6 8.97 1.87 40.12
CA LEU A 6 8.24 3.03 39.60
C LEU A 6 8.43 3.17 38.08
N ALA A 7 9.66 3.01 37.57
CA ALA A 7 9.94 3.04 36.13
C ALA A 7 9.21 1.91 35.39
N PHE A 8 9.18 0.70 35.96
CA PHE A 8 8.45 -0.43 35.38
C PHE A 8 6.94 -0.19 35.32
N LEU A 9 6.34 0.39 36.37
CA LEU A 9 4.92 0.74 36.39
C LEU A 9 4.58 1.84 35.37
N VAL A 10 5.43 2.86 35.23
CA VAL A 10 5.25 3.94 34.24
C VAL A 10 5.34 3.38 32.81
N LEU A 11 6.28 2.48 32.54
CA LEU A 11 6.41 1.83 31.23
C LEU A 11 5.21 0.94 30.92
N LEU A 12 4.75 0.13 31.87
CA LEU A 12 3.54 -0.68 31.74
C LEU A 12 2.30 0.18 31.48
N GLN A 13 2.11 1.26 32.23
CA GLN A 13 1.00 2.18 32.02
C GLN A 13 1.07 2.84 30.65
N ALA A 14 2.24 3.32 30.24
CA ALA A 14 2.43 3.90 28.91
C ALA A 14 2.12 2.90 27.78
N ASP A 15 2.55 1.65 27.90
CA ASP A 15 2.27 0.60 26.92
C ASP A 15 0.78 0.24 26.85
N ILE A 16 0.10 0.17 28.01
CA ILE A 16 -1.36 -0.06 28.08
C ILE A 16 -2.10 1.10 27.43
N THR A 17 -1.77 2.34 27.79
CA THR A 17 -2.41 3.54 27.22
C THR A 17 -2.18 3.64 25.72
N ASN A 18 -1.00 3.25 25.23
CA ASN A 18 -0.72 3.26 23.79
C ASN A 18 -1.54 2.19 23.04
N PHE A 19 -1.66 0.98 23.62
CA PHE A 19 -2.48 -0.09 23.04
C PHE A 19 -3.98 0.25 23.00
N GLU A 20 -4.50 0.92 24.04
CA GLU A 20 -5.88 1.41 24.07
C GLU A 20 -6.10 2.48 23.00
N ARG A 21 -5.22 3.48 22.94
CA ARG A 21 -5.29 4.57 21.94
C ARG A 21 -5.24 4.04 20.51
N THR A 22 -4.36 3.08 20.20
CA THR A 22 -4.30 2.50 18.85
C THR A 22 -5.51 1.64 18.53
N THR A 23 -6.11 0.98 19.53
CA THR A 23 -7.36 0.22 19.36
C THR A 23 -8.54 1.15 19.11
N GLU A 24 -8.66 2.25 19.85
CA GLU A 24 -9.69 3.27 19.65
C GLU A 24 -9.56 3.94 18.29
N PHE A 25 -8.34 4.30 17.90
CA PHE A 25 -8.03 4.81 16.57
C PHE A 25 -8.50 3.83 15.47
N ALA A 26 -8.18 2.54 15.60
CA ALA A 26 -8.55 1.54 14.60
C ALA A 26 -10.07 1.35 14.48
N ARG A 27 -10.81 1.41 15.61
CA ARG A 27 -12.28 1.39 15.63
C ARG A 27 -12.89 2.65 15.00
N ALA A 28 -12.36 3.82 15.32
CA ALA A 28 -12.80 5.08 14.72
C ALA A 28 -12.55 5.09 13.21
N LEU A 29 -11.40 4.57 12.78
CA LEU A 29 -11.08 4.38 11.38
C LEU A 29 -12.09 3.44 10.70
N GLU A 30 -12.36 2.25 11.26
CA GLU A 30 -13.40 1.33 10.74
C GLU A 30 -14.76 2.04 10.56
N ALA A 31 -15.19 2.81 11.56
CA ALA A 31 -16.46 3.53 11.53
C ALA A 31 -16.51 4.62 10.45
N ASN A 32 -15.39 5.30 10.17
CA ASN A 32 -15.29 6.29 9.09
C ASN A 32 -15.24 5.63 7.71
N LEU A 33 -14.54 4.51 7.60
CA LEU A 33 -14.44 3.75 6.34
C LEU A 33 -15.78 3.16 5.90
N ALA A 34 -16.66 2.79 6.84
CA ALA A 34 -18.02 2.36 6.55
C ALA A 34 -18.92 3.45 5.94
N LYS A 35 -18.52 4.73 6.03
CA LYS A 35 -19.24 5.88 5.47
C LYS A 35 -18.69 6.34 4.12
N ASP A 36 -17.82 5.54 3.49
CA ASP A 36 -17.13 5.86 2.23
C ASP A 36 -16.30 7.16 2.26
N VAL A 37 -15.84 7.55 3.44
CA VAL A 37 -14.95 8.70 3.60
C VAL A 37 -13.51 8.25 3.34
N SER A 38 -13.14 8.08 2.06
CA SER A 38 -11.76 7.73 1.65
C SER A 38 -10.73 8.71 2.17
N ASP A 39 -11.12 9.98 2.32
CA ASP A 39 -10.27 11.05 2.84
C ASP A 39 -9.85 10.80 4.29
N ALA A 40 -10.65 10.07 5.08
CA ALA A 40 -10.32 9.75 6.46
C ALA A 40 -9.09 8.84 6.54
N PHE A 41 -8.95 7.89 5.60
CA PHE A 41 -7.76 7.04 5.52
C PHE A 41 -6.52 7.85 5.12
N ASN A 42 -6.66 8.68 4.09
CA ASN A 42 -5.55 9.51 3.60
C ASN A 42 -5.09 10.52 4.67
N ALA A 43 -6.02 11.11 5.42
CA ALA A 43 -5.72 12.01 6.54
C ALA A 43 -5.10 11.29 7.74
N ALA A 44 -5.40 10.00 7.91
CA ALA A 44 -4.82 9.17 8.97
C ALA A 44 -3.38 8.73 8.66
N ALA A 45 -2.95 8.75 7.40
CA ALA A 45 -1.60 8.39 7.00
C ALA A 45 -0.57 9.48 7.33
N ASP A 46 0.50 9.11 8.04
CA ASP A 46 1.66 9.96 8.25
C ASP A 46 2.65 9.76 7.10
N ARG A 47 2.56 10.66 6.13
CA ARG A 47 3.43 10.66 4.94
C ARG A 47 4.89 10.84 5.30
N LYS A 48 5.21 11.64 6.33
CA LYS A 48 6.59 11.90 6.72
C LYS A 48 7.21 10.64 7.32
N ALA A 49 6.50 9.97 8.22
CA ALA A 49 6.94 8.70 8.78
C ALA A 49 7.05 7.59 7.71
N PHE A 50 6.08 7.53 6.78
CA PHE A 50 6.11 6.58 5.68
C PHE A 50 7.31 6.82 4.76
N THR A 51 7.56 8.07 4.34
CA THR A 51 8.73 8.43 3.53
C THR A 51 10.03 8.08 4.23
N ALA A 52 10.15 8.38 5.53
CA ALA A 52 11.33 8.02 6.32
C ALA A 52 11.57 6.51 6.38
N ARG A 53 10.51 5.70 6.39
CA ARG A 53 10.62 4.24 6.24
C ARG A 53 11.11 3.87 4.86
N VAL A 54 10.53 4.42 3.79
CA VAL A 54 10.96 4.14 2.42
C VAL A 54 12.45 4.47 2.22
N THR A 55 12.90 5.65 2.66
CA THR A 55 14.28 6.14 2.49
C THR A 55 15.24 5.68 3.58
N LYS A 56 14.86 4.71 4.41
CA LYS A 56 15.73 4.22 5.49
C LYS A 56 17.08 3.77 4.92
N ASN A 57 18.16 4.33 5.46
CA ASN A 57 19.55 4.09 5.06
C ASN A 57 19.89 4.50 3.62
N VAL A 58 19.13 5.43 3.04
CA VAL A 58 19.37 5.96 1.70
C VAL A 58 19.42 7.48 1.75
N GLU A 59 20.47 8.06 1.20
CA GLU A 59 20.58 9.50 1.01
C GLU A 59 20.10 9.88 -0.39
N LEU A 60 19.09 10.75 -0.43
CA LEU A 60 18.49 11.26 -1.66
C LEU A 60 18.64 12.79 -1.68
N SER A 61 19.03 13.33 -2.82
CA SER A 61 19.01 14.77 -3.06
C SER A 61 17.57 15.32 -3.04
N ALA A 62 17.42 16.63 -2.84
CA ALA A 62 16.09 17.25 -2.79
C ALA A 62 15.24 16.97 -4.04
N PRO A 63 15.76 17.03 -5.29
CA PRO A 63 15.00 16.66 -6.47
C PRO A 63 14.50 15.21 -6.47
N LEU A 64 15.32 14.26 -5.99
CA LEU A 64 14.93 12.86 -5.89
C LEU A 64 13.89 12.62 -4.79
N LEU A 65 14.00 13.34 -3.67
CA LEU A 65 12.97 13.30 -2.61
C LEU A 65 11.62 13.83 -3.10
N GLU A 66 11.62 14.85 -3.96
CA GLU A 66 10.39 15.38 -4.56
C GLU A 66 9.73 14.35 -5.47
N ILE A 67 10.49 13.71 -6.37
CA ILE A 67 10.01 12.62 -7.23
C ILE A 67 9.46 11.47 -6.38
N LEU A 68 10.23 11.01 -5.39
CA LEU A 68 9.79 9.95 -4.48
C LEU A 68 8.51 10.34 -3.72
N GLY A 69 8.40 11.61 -3.31
CA GLY A 69 7.22 12.16 -2.66
C GLY A 69 5.97 12.01 -3.52
N GLN A 70 6.05 12.28 -4.83
CA GLN A 70 4.94 12.09 -5.77
C GLN A 70 4.55 10.62 -5.89
N ILE A 71 5.52 9.71 -5.93
CA ILE A 71 5.29 8.26 -6.00
C ILE A 71 4.58 7.77 -4.74
N ILE A 72 5.06 8.20 -3.58
CA ILE A 72 4.45 7.89 -2.29
C ILE A 72 3.03 8.45 -2.23
N GLU A 73 2.82 9.66 -2.72
CA GLU A 73 1.51 10.30 -2.73
C GLU A 73 0.48 9.53 -3.56
N GLU A 74 0.85 9.20 -4.80
CA GLU A 74 0.00 8.41 -5.68
C GLU A 74 -0.24 7.02 -5.08
N THR A 75 0.79 6.41 -4.48
CA THR A 75 0.65 5.09 -3.85
C THR A 75 -0.25 5.11 -2.62
N LEU A 76 -0.12 6.08 -1.72
CA LEU A 76 -0.94 6.14 -0.50
C LEU A 76 -2.39 6.53 -0.79
N SER A 77 -2.61 7.50 -1.69
CA SER A 77 -3.95 7.90 -2.11
C SER A 77 -4.71 6.76 -2.80
N THR A 78 -4.01 5.92 -3.57
CA THR A 78 -4.60 4.72 -4.19
C THR A 78 -4.64 3.51 -3.26
N ALA A 79 -3.73 3.38 -2.29
CA ALA A 79 -3.72 2.28 -1.33
C ALA A 79 -4.95 2.33 -0.41
N GLY A 80 -5.33 3.52 0.07
CA GLY A 80 -6.59 3.71 0.78
C GLY A 80 -7.77 3.24 -0.06
N LEU A 81 -7.85 3.67 -1.32
CA LEU A 81 -8.88 3.22 -2.24
C LEU A 81 -8.85 1.71 -2.51
N ALA A 82 -7.67 1.08 -2.62
CA ALA A 82 -7.54 -0.35 -2.91
C ALA A 82 -7.84 -1.25 -1.70
N LEU A 83 -7.71 -0.72 -0.47
CA LEU A 83 -8.18 -1.38 0.76
C LEU A 83 -9.69 -1.19 0.97
N LEU A 84 -10.23 -0.13 0.40
CA LEU A 84 -11.63 0.29 0.46
C LEU A 84 -12.35 0.10 -0.88
N TRP A 85 -11.83 -0.75 -1.76
CA TRP A 85 -12.51 -1.03 -3.01
C TRP A 85 -13.39 -2.26 -2.78
N SER A 86 -14.69 -2.01 -2.69
CA SER A 86 -15.72 -3.01 -2.87
C SER A 86 -16.60 -2.59 -4.04
N PRO A 87 -16.89 -3.47 -5.00
CA PRO A 87 -17.87 -3.22 -6.04
C PRO A 87 -19.34 -3.26 -5.56
N GLN A 88 -19.63 -3.67 -4.32
CA GLN A 88 -21.00 -4.04 -3.88
C GLN A 88 -21.57 -3.28 -2.66
N GLY A 89 -20.77 -2.50 -1.94
CA GLY A 89 -21.26 -1.43 -1.03
C GLY A 89 -21.25 -1.69 0.50
N ALA A 90 -21.37 -0.57 1.22
CA ALA A 90 -21.60 -0.33 2.66
C ALA A 90 -20.65 -0.90 3.75
N ARG A 91 -19.98 -2.06 3.61
CA ARG A 91 -18.97 -2.49 4.60
C ARG A 91 -17.75 -3.14 3.98
N LYS A 92 -16.74 -2.32 3.76
CA LYS A 92 -15.54 -2.70 3.00
C LYS A 92 -14.49 -3.41 3.84
N CYS A 93 -14.44 -3.11 5.14
CA CYS A 93 -13.49 -3.71 6.06
C CYS A 93 -14.08 -3.89 7.47
N LYS A 94 -13.53 -4.85 8.22
CA LYS A 94 -13.80 -5.09 9.63
C LYS A 94 -12.50 -5.06 10.44
N PHE A 95 -12.45 -4.24 11.48
CA PHE A 95 -11.36 -4.26 12.45
C PHE A 95 -11.46 -5.53 13.30
N LEU A 96 -10.33 -6.22 13.47
CA LEU A 96 -10.28 -7.46 14.24
C LEU A 96 -9.58 -7.28 15.59
N ARG A 97 -8.38 -6.71 15.57
CA ARG A 97 -7.55 -6.50 16.77
C ARG A 97 -6.34 -5.63 16.47
N VAL A 98 -5.79 -5.01 17.50
CA VAL A 98 -4.40 -4.54 17.52
C VAL A 98 -3.52 -5.65 18.07
N ARG A 99 -2.30 -5.79 17.52
CA ARG A 99 -1.26 -6.67 18.07
C ARG A 99 0.10 -5.99 18.03
N GLN A 100 0.97 -6.40 18.95
CA GLN A 100 2.39 -6.04 18.92
C GLN A 100 3.13 -6.97 17.95
N VAL A 101 3.94 -6.41 17.05
CA VAL A 101 4.86 -7.13 16.17
C VAL A 101 6.24 -6.50 16.30
N GLY A 102 7.12 -7.14 17.06
CA GLY A 102 8.40 -6.52 17.45
C GLY A 102 8.17 -5.24 18.25
N LYS A 103 8.65 -4.11 17.75
CA LYS A 103 8.47 -2.77 18.37
C LYS A 103 7.27 -1.99 17.83
N GLU A 104 6.49 -2.58 16.92
CA GLU A 104 5.39 -1.89 16.26
C GLU A 104 4.03 -2.39 16.74
N GLN A 105 3.08 -1.47 16.89
CA GLN A 105 1.67 -1.81 17.01
C GLN A 105 1.04 -1.88 15.63
N ARG A 106 0.27 -2.94 15.38
CA ARG A 106 -0.37 -3.19 14.09
C ARG A 106 -1.86 -3.47 14.27
N ALA A 107 -2.71 -2.71 13.58
CA ALA A 107 -4.14 -2.95 13.54
C ALA A 107 -4.49 -3.86 12.36
N LEU A 108 -5.05 -5.03 12.66
CA LEU A 108 -5.48 -6.01 11.67
C LEU A 108 -6.93 -5.76 11.25
N PHE A 109 -7.12 -5.60 9.94
CA PHE A 109 -8.42 -5.49 9.30
C PHE A 109 -8.66 -6.66 8.35
N ARG A 110 -9.91 -7.11 8.27
CA ARG A 110 -10.40 -8.04 7.25
C ARG A 110 -11.20 -7.26 6.21
N VAL A 111 -10.85 -7.39 4.94
CA VAL A 111 -11.64 -6.87 3.82
C VAL A 111 -12.78 -7.86 3.57
N LEU A 112 -14.03 -7.40 3.62
CA LEU A 112 -15.21 -8.28 3.61
C LEU A 112 -15.66 -8.66 2.19
N GLU A 113 -15.51 -7.74 1.23
CA GLU A 113 -16.02 -7.89 -0.14
C GLU A 113 -14.87 -7.86 -1.13
N SER A 114 -14.01 -8.88 -1.05
CA SER A 114 -12.88 -9.07 -1.96
C SER A 114 -13.23 -10.12 -3.00
N PRO A 115 -13.17 -9.81 -4.31
CA PRO A 115 -13.44 -10.77 -5.38
C PRO A 115 -12.41 -11.91 -5.42
N VAL A 116 -11.29 -11.78 -4.69
CA VAL A 116 -10.17 -12.74 -4.68
C VAL A 116 -10.17 -13.59 -3.39
N GLY A 117 -11.31 -13.68 -2.70
CA GLY A 117 -11.44 -14.41 -1.43
C GLY A 117 -11.02 -13.58 -0.21
N VAL A 118 -10.72 -14.25 0.91
CA VAL A 118 -10.44 -13.60 2.19
C VAL A 118 -9.16 -12.78 2.11
N ARG A 119 -9.26 -11.46 2.33
CA ARG A 119 -8.12 -10.54 2.32
C ARG A 119 -7.98 -9.84 3.66
N TYR A 120 -6.75 -9.82 4.17
CA TYR A 120 -6.38 -9.14 5.41
C TYR A 120 -5.35 -8.06 5.12
N VAL A 121 -5.42 -6.96 5.86
CA VAL A 121 -4.37 -5.93 5.89
C VAL A 121 -4.01 -5.60 7.32
N GLU A 122 -2.75 -5.28 7.53
CA GLU A 122 -2.32 -4.67 8.78
C GLU A 122 -1.86 -3.25 8.54
N LEU A 123 -2.39 -2.32 9.33
CA LEU A 123 -1.92 -0.95 9.39
C LEU A 123 -0.87 -0.87 10.48
N VAL A 124 0.34 -0.47 10.12
CA VAL A 124 1.38 -0.19 11.12
C VAL A 124 1.11 1.19 11.70
N LEU A 125 0.99 1.23 13.02
CA LEU A 125 0.58 2.43 13.74
C LEU A 125 1.78 3.06 14.44
N GLY A 126 1.87 4.38 14.34
CA GLY A 126 2.80 5.21 15.07
C GLY A 126 2.06 6.30 15.84
N THR A 127 2.76 6.95 16.76
CA THR A 127 2.26 8.10 17.50
C THR A 127 3.04 9.34 17.07
N ASP A 128 2.31 10.40 16.72
CA ASP A 128 2.83 11.74 16.48
C ASP A 128 2.23 12.67 17.54
N GLY A 129 2.97 12.86 18.64
CA GLY A 129 2.44 13.45 19.87
C GLY A 129 1.23 12.67 20.40
N ASP A 130 0.09 13.37 20.49
CA ASP A 130 -1.17 12.79 20.96
C ASP A 130 -2.00 12.11 19.85
N ALA A 131 -1.57 12.19 18.59
CA ALA A 131 -2.27 11.54 17.47
C ALA A 131 -1.70 10.15 17.16
N VAL A 132 -2.59 9.16 16.97
CA VAL A 132 -2.23 7.89 16.34
C VAL A 132 -2.32 8.06 14.82
N ARG A 133 -1.32 7.57 14.09
CA ARG A 133 -1.21 7.66 12.63
C ARG A 133 -0.86 6.32 12.00
N ILE A 134 -1.25 6.14 10.74
CA ILE A 134 -0.81 5.03 9.90
C ILE A 134 0.56 5.39 9.34
N VAL A 135 1.59 4.65 9.73
CA VAL A 135 2.97 4.90 9.28
C VAL A 135 3.44 3.91 8.22
N ASP A 136 2.71 2.80 8.03
CA ASP A 136 2.97 1.80 6.99
C ASP A 136 1.77 0.85 6.83
N ILE A 137 1.81 0.03 5.79
CA ILE A 137 0.78 -0.96 5.48
C ILE A 137 1.48 -2.29 5.19
N TYR A 138 1.12 -3.34 5.92
CA TYR A 138 1.54 -4.70 5.60
C TYR A 138 0.40 -5.43 4.89
N ALA A 139 0.61 -5.72 3.61
CA ALA A 139 -0.36 -6.44 2.79
C ALA A 139 -0.03 -7.94 2.83
N MET A 140 -0.87 -8.75 3.49
CA MET A 140 -0.58 -10.18 3.69
C MET A 140 -0.38 -10.95 2.38
N ASN A 141 -1.06 -10.55 1.30
CA ASN A 141 -0.90 -11.14 -0.02
C ASN A 141 0.44 -10.81 -0.69
N ALA A 142 1.08 -9.70 -0.32
CA ALA A 142 2.42 -9.32 -0.78
C ALA A 142 3.52 -9.88 0.14
N GLY A 143 3.19 -10.21 1.39
CA GLY A 143 4.13 -10.74 2.38
C GLY A 143 5.10 -9.71 2.97
N ASP A 144 5.03 -8.45 2.51
CA ASP A 144 5.94 -7.37 2.85
C ASP A 144 5.19 -6.10 3.29
N LEU A 145 5.93 -5.20 3.95
CA LEU A 145 5.50 -3.82 4.15
C LEU A 145 5.50 -3.08 2.81
N LEU A 146 4.54 -2.17 2.63
CA LEU A 146 4.44 -1.35 1.43
C LEU A 146 5.67 -0.46 1.28
N SER A 147 6.21 0.07 2.39
CA SER A 147 7.45 0.86 2.35
C SER A 147 8.65 0.05 1.83
N GLU A 148 8.76 -1.23 2.20
CA GLU A 148 9.80 -2.16 1.73
C GLU A 148 9.63 -2.48 0.24
N GLN A 149 8.38 -2.70 -0.18
CA GLN A 149 8.05 -2.90 -1.59
C GLN A 149 8.48 -1.68 -2.42
N ILE A 150 8.08 -0.47 -2.02
CA ILE A 150 8.45 0.77 -2.71
C ILE A 150 9.97 0.94 -2.70
N ARG A 151 10.64 0.71 -1.56
CA ARG A 151 12.10 0.81 -1.48
C ARG A 151 12.76 -0.08 -2.53
N ARG A 152 12.34 -1.33 -2.62
CA ARG A 152 12.90 -2.32 -3.57
C ARG A 152 12.61 -1.98 -5.03
N THR A 153 11.50 -1.32 -5.33
CA THR A 153 11.06 -1.10 -6.71
C THR A 153 11.29 0.30 -7.24
N ALA A 154 11.35 1.30 -6.37
CA ALA A 154 11.46 2.70 -6.73
C ALA A 154 12.81 3.32 -6.34
N ILE A 155 13.58 2.75 -5.39
CA ILE A 155 14.90 3.28 -5.07
C ILE A 155 15.97 2.57 -5.91
N PRO A 156 16.80 3.31 -6.67
CA PRO A 156 17.92 2.74 -7.41
C PRO A 156 18.98 2.09 -6.54
N PRO A 157 19.79 1.16 -7.09
CA PRO A 157 20.96 0.66 -6.39
C PRO A 157 21.91 1.82 -6.06
N ALA A 158 22.69 1.67 -4.98
CA ALA A 158 23.57 2.71 -4.48
C ALA A 158 24.54 3.29 -5.54
N SER A 159 24.99 2.46 -6.49
CA SER A 159 25.84 2.89 -7.61
C SER A 159 25.15 3.89 -8.53
N ALA A 160 23.86 3.68 -8.83
CA ALA A 160 23.06 4.60 -9.64
C ALA A 160 22.68 5.85 -8.85
N LEU A 161 22.30 5.70 -7.57
CA LEU A 161 21.94 6.82 -6.70
C LEU A 161 23.04 7.88 -6.60
N LYS A 162 24.32 7.48 -6.55
CA LYS A 162 25.43 8.43 -6.51
C LYS A 162 25.43 9.37 -7.72
N VAL A 163 25.15 8.84 -8.91
CA VAL A 163 25.08 9.63 -10.15
C VAL A 163 23.81 10.47 -10.17
N LEU A 164 22.67 9.88 -9.82
CA LEU A 164 21.37 10.56 -9.81
C LEU A 164 21.33 11.73 -8.82
N ASN A 165 21.97 11.60 -7.66
CA ASN A 165 22.08 12.65 -6.66
C ASN A 165 22.83 13.89 -7.18
N GLN A 166 23.65 13.75 -8.21
CA GLN A 166 24.39 14.85 -8.83
C GLN A 166 23.61 15.55 -9.96
N LEU A 167 22.48 14.97 -10.39
CA LEU A 167 21.65 15.56 -11.42
C LEU A 167 20.86 16.75 -10.84
N SER A 168 20.89 17.87 -11.56
CA SER A 168 20.07 19.05 -11.23
C SER A 168 18.61 18.91 -11.68
N ALA A 169 18.34 18.04 -12.66
CA ALA A 169 17.01 17.81 -13.23
C ALA A 169 16.77 16.32 -13.53
N PRO A 170 16.79 15.43 -12.50
CA PRO A 170 16.40 14.04 -12.69
C PRO A 170 14.92 13.96 -13.10
N THR A 171 14.58 12.95 -13.89
CA THR A 171 13.20 12.64 -14.26
C THR A 171 12.69 11.41 -13.49
N PRO A 172 11.37 11.20 -13.40
CA PRO A 172 10.83 9.97 -12.80
C PRO A 172 11.41 8.69 -13.41
N ASP A 173 11.67 8.67 -14.72
CA ASP A 173 12.24 7.51 -15.41
C ASP A 173 13.70 7.23 -15.03
N ASP A 174 14.45 8.25 -14.57
CA ASP A 174 15.79 8.08 -13.99
C ASP A 174 15.74 7.49 -12.57
N PHE A 175 14.62 7.71 -11.88
CA PHE A 175 14.42 7.27 -10.50
C PHE A 175 13.94 5.83 -10.40
N PHE A 176 13.10 5.39 -11.34
CA PHE A 176 12.62 4.02 -11.36
C PHE A 176 13.62 3.08 -12.02
N THR A 177 14.20 2.16 -11.24
CA THR A 177 14.95 1.03 -11.80
C THR A 177 14.11 0.11 -12.68
N ALA A 178 12.78 0.22 -12.60
CA ALA A 178 11.85 -0.50 -13.44
C ALA A 178 10.89 0.45 -14.15
N HIS A 179 11.17 0.76 -15.41
CA HIS A 179 10.19 1.25 -16.41
C HIS A 179 8.81 0.54 -16.36
N LYS A 180 8.75 -0.66 -15.77
CA LYS A 180 7.55 -1.49 -15.63
C LYS A 180 6.52 -0.95 -14.64
N TRP A 181 6.91 -0.15 -13.64
CA TRP A 181 5.96 0.27 -12.59
C TRP A 181 4.99 1.36 -13.06
N ASN A 182 5.44 2.30 -13.90
CA ASN A 182 4.55 3.26 -14.56
C ASN A 182 3.46 2.55 -15.39
N GLU A 183 3.83 1.46 -16.06
CA GLU A 183 2.88 0.67 -16.83
C GLU A 183 1.92 -0.15 -15.94
N VAL A 184 2.39 -0.68 -14.81
CA VAL A 184 1.54 -1.39 -13.84
C VAL A 184 0.53 -0.46 -13.19
N TYR A 185 0.97 0.72 -12.73
CA TYR A 185 0.06 1.71 -12.16
C TYR A 185 -0.96 2.20 -13.17
N ARG A 186 -0.52 2.47 -14.41
CA ARG A 186 -1.43 2.80 -15.51
C ARG A 186 -2.42 1.66 -15.77
N PHE A 187 -1.98 0.41 -15.71
CA PHE A 187 -2.85 -0.75 -15.89
C PHE A 187 -3.91 -0.87 -14.79
N ILE A 188 -3.51 -0.71 -13.53
CA ILE A 188 -4.42 -0.68 -12.38
C ILE A 188 -5.42 0.47 -12.49
N ARG A 189 -4.98 1.66 -12.89
CA ARG A 189 -5.84 2.83 -13.07
C ARG A 189 -6.88 2.61 -14.18
N ILE A 190 -6.48 1.98 -15.29
CA ILE A 190 -7.41 1.60 -16.38
C ILE A 190 -8.45 0.59 -15.86
N GLN A 191 -8.05 -0.39 -15.05
CA GLN A 191 -8.99 -1.33 -14.42
C GLN A 191 -9.99 -0.61 -13.50
N GLN A 192 -9.51 0.33 -12.68
CA GLN A 192 -10.35 1.10 -11.75
C GLN A 192 -11.39 1.99 -12.46
N GLN A 193 -11.12 2.38 -13.71
CA GLN A 193 -12.08 3.12 -14.54
C GLN A 193 -13.26 2.24 -15.01
N GLY A 194 -13.22 0.93 -14.76
CA GLY A 194 -14.34 0.02 -15.05
C GLY A 194 -14.56 -0.25 -16.54
N ASP A 195 -13.56 0.01 -17.40
CA ASP A 195 -13.62 -0.28 -18.84
C ASP A 195 -12.83 -1.55 -19.15
N PRO A 196 -13.47 -2.75 -19.12
CA PRO A 196 -12.78 -4.02 -19.31
C PRO A 196 -12.11 -4.13 -20.68
N ARG A 197 -12.59 -3.42 -21.71
CA ARG A 197 -11.97 -3.43 -23.03
C ARG A 197 -10.62 -2.71 -23.03
N LYS A 198 -10.53 -1.53 -22.39
CA LYS A 198 -9.26 -0.81 -22.26
C LYS A 198 -8.22 -1.60 -21.47
N VAL A 199 -8.66 -2.38 -20.48
CA VAL A 199 -7.77 -3.27 -19.72
C VAL A 199 -7.16 -4.31 -20.66
N LEU A 200 -7.99 -5.06 -21.38
CA LEU A 200 -7.50 -6.08 -22.32
C LEU A 200 -6.58 -5.47 -23.37
N ASP A 201 -6.95 -4.31 -23.92
CA ASP A 201 -6.18 -3.62 -24.96
C ASP A 201 -4.81 -3.13 -24.44
N PHE A 202 -4.75 -2.62 -23.21
CA PHE A 202 -3.49 -2.24 -22.55
C PHE A 202 -2.60 -3.45 -22.28
N PHE A 203 -3.17 -4.53 -21.75
CA PHE A 203 -2.45 -5.78 -21.50
C PHE A 203 -1.86 -6.34 -22.80
N ASP A 204 -2.60 -6.23 -23.91
CA ASP A 204 -2.16 -6.77 -25.18
C ASP A 204 -1.03 -5.97 -25.82
N LYS A 205 -1.08 -4.64 -25.70
CA LYS A 205 -0.07 -3.72 -26.28
C LYS A 205 1.23 -3.65 -25.49
N LYS A 206 1.30 -4.20 -24.28
CA LYS A 206 2.44 -4.05 -23.35
C LYS A 206 3.06 -5.40 -22.97
N PRO A 207 4.04 -5.93 -23.75
CA PRO A 207 4.70 -7.21 -23.45
C PRO A 207 5.37 -7.28 -22.08
N SER A 208 5.87 -6.14 -21.58
CA SER A 208 6.44 -5.97 -20.23
C SER A 208 5.46 -6.34 -19.12
N ILE A 209 4.18 -6.01 -19.29
CA ILE A 209 3.10 -6.26 -18.32
C ILE A 209 2.68 -7.73 -18.33
N ARG A 210 2.74 -8.40 -19.48
CA ARG A 210 2.43 -9.84 -19.61
C ARG A 210 3.35 -10.75 -18.79
N LYS A 211 4.53 -10.26 -18.38
CA LYS A 211 5.46 -10.99 -17.52
C LYS A 211 5.08 -10.94 -16.03
N LEU A 212 4.06 -10.16 -15.67
CA LEU A 212 3.69 -9.92 -14.29
C LEU A 212 2.43 -10.72 -13.93
N LYS A 213 2.55 -11.63 -12.96
CA LYS A 213 1.40 -12.41 -12.45
C LYS A 213 0.20 -11.53 -12.03
N PRO A 214 0.39 -10.41 -11.30
CA PRO A 214 -0.74 -9.54 -10.96
C PRO A 214 -1.48 -9.01 -12.17
N ALA A 215 -0.79 -8.79 -13.30
CA ALA A 215 -1.43 -8.28 -14.50
C ALA A 215 -2.34 -9.31 -15.16
N HIS A 216 -1.97 -10.58 -15.15
CA HIS A 216 -2.83 -11.67 -15.62
C HIS A 216 -4.10 -11.79 -14.79
N VAL A 217 -4.03 -11.60 -13.47
CA VAL A 217 -5.21 -11.61 -12.60
C VAL A 217 -6.19 -10.50 -13.00
N LEU A 218 -5.71 -9.27 -13.20
CA LEU A 218 -6.55 -8.14 -13.63
C LEU A 218 -7.14 -8.39 -15.02
N ARG A 219 -6.35 -8.96 -15.95
CA ARG A 219 -6.82 -9.34 -17.28
C ARG A 219 -7.94 -10.38 -17.22
N ILE A 220 -7.80 -11.43 -16.40
CA ILE A 220 -8.84 -12.45 -16.21
C ILE A 220 -10.12 -11.82 -15.68
N GLN A 221 -10.01 -10.93 -14.69
CA GLN A 221 -11.15 -10.20 -14.13
C GLN A 221 -11.86 -9.33 -15.17
N ALA A 222 -11.12 -8.59 -15.99
CA ALA A 222 -11.69 -7.80 -17.08
C ALA A 222 -12.31 -8.69 -18.16
N ALA A 223 -11.65 -9.78 -18.54
CA ALA A 223 -12.14 -10.74 -19.53
C ALA A 223 -13.47 -11.37 -19.11
N ALA A 224 -13.63 -11.68 -17.82
CA ALA A 224 -14.87 -12.20 -17.24
C ALA A 224 -16.06 -11.24 -17.36
N GLN A 225 -15.81 -9.93 -17.52
CA GLN A 225 -16.85 -8.92 -17.73
C GLN A 225 -17.24 -8.73 -19.20
N ILE A 226 -16.51 -9.33 -20.15
CA ILE A 226 -16.81 -9.25 -21.58
C ILE A 226 -17.65 -10.46 -22.00
N ASP A 227 -17.06 -11.65 -21.95
CA ASP A 227 -17.71 -12.91 -22.34
C ASP A 227 -16.93 -14.14 -21.82
N GLN A 228 -17.59 -15.30 -21.87
CA GLN A 228 -17.02 -16.57 -21.38
C GLN A 228 -15.80 -17.05 -22.18
N GLN A 229 -15.76 -16.82 -23.48
CA GLN A 229 -14.68 -17.26 -24.36
C GLN A 229 -13.39 -16.47 -24.09
N THR A 230 -13.52 -15.15 -23.98
CA THR A 230 -12.44 -14.21 -23.64
C THR A 230 -11.88 -14.53 -22.25
N HIS A 231 -12.75 -14.84 -21.29
CA HIS A 231 -12.35 -15.28 -19.95
C HIS A 231 -11.55 -16.58 -19.98
N GLN A 232 -12.05 -17.63 -20.64
CA GLN A 232 -11.35 -18.92 -20.75
C GLN A 232 -9.97 -18.78 -21.40
N ARG A 233 -9.87 -17.96 -22.46
CA ARG A 233 -8.58 -17.66 -23.10
C ARG A 233 -7.60 -17.00 -22.14
N ALA A 234 -8.05 -16.00 -21.38
CA ALA A 234 -7.19 -15.31 -20.41
C ALA A 234 -6.67 -16.25 -19.32
N VAL A 235 -7.52 -17.17 -18.82
CA VAL A 235 -7.12 -18.20 -17.84
C VAL A 235 -6.10 -19.17 -18.44
N ALA A 236 -6.35 -19.69 -19.65
CA ALA A 236 -5.47 -20.64 -20.31
C ALA A 236 -4.07 -20.06 -20.60
N GLU A 237 -3.99 -18.78 -20.93
CA GLU A 237 -2.71 -18.10 -21.17
C GLU A 237 -1.94 -17.83 -19.88
N MET A 238 -2.62 -17.48 -18.78
CA MET A 238 -1.97 -17.32 -17.47
C MET A 238 -1.34 -18.63 -16.99
N LEU A 239 -1.98 -19.78 -17.21
CA LEU A 239 -1.45 -21.08 -16.84
C LEU A 239 -0.19 -21.48 -17.61
N LYS A 240 0.09 -20.82 -18.74
CA LYS A 240 1.27 -21.04 -19.59
C LYS A 240 2.40 -20.03 -19.34
N ALA A 241 2.15 -18.98 -18.55
CA ALA A 241 3.05 -17.86 -18.31
C ALA A 241 3.81 -17.98 -16.98
#